data_AF-A0A7L6AX42-F1
#
_entry.id   AF-A0A7L6AX42-F1
#
_cell.length_a   1.000
_cell.length_b   1.000
_cell.length_c   1.000
_cell.angle_alpha   90.00
_cell.angle_beta   90.00
_cell.angle_gamma   90.00
#
_symmetry.space_group_name_H-M   'P 1'
#
loop_
_entity.id
_entity.type
_entity.pdbx_description
1 polymer ?
#
loop_
_entity_poly.entity_id
_entity_poly.type
_entity_poly.pdbx_seq_one_letter_code
_entity_poly.pdbx_strand_id
1 'polypeptide(L)'
;MKTITTLTLCLAMLGGCASSSDANPKPTADNTTTVIRVKVLGTKMQPDPVETRIRELEKDGKLKVWGVRESWPLQFDIEGSAPTIAEVQGLNKTPDHPAVSELVHGRKVYWDGHTGKQTDRAGVSHDS
;
A
#
# COMPACT_ATOMS: atom_id res chain seq x y z
N MET A 1 30.65 59.38 16.41
CA MET A 1 30.38 59.77 15.01
C MET A 1 29.89 58.50 14.31
N LYS A 2 28.56 58.34 14.11
CA LYS A 2 27.83 58.42 12.82
C LYS A 2 28.28 57.29 11.86
N THR A 3 27.48 56.34 11.35
CA THR A 3 26.04 56.30 11.00
C THR A 3 25.59 54.85 10.70
N ILE A 4 24.30 54.62 10.92
CA ILE A 4 23.46 53.44 10.62
C ILE A 4 23.21 53.33 9.10
N THR A 5 23.08 52.11 8.54
CA THR A 5 22.44 51.92 7.23
C THR A 5 21.56 50.68 7.22
N THR A 6 20.30 50.92 7.54
CA THR A 6 19.14 50.08 7.27
C THR A 6 18.90 50.04 5.76
N LEU A 7 18.71 48.86 5.16
CA LEU A 7 18.06 48.76 3.84
C LEU A 7 16.87 47.81 3.93
N THR A 8 15.77 48.41 4.35
CA THR A 8 14.40 47.96 4.12
C THR A 8 14.05 48.14 2.64
N LEU A 9 13.10 47.33 2.18
CA LEU A 9 12.13 47.65 1.11
C LEU A 9 12.47 47.18 -0.32
N CYS A 10 11.70 46.21 -0.79
CA CYS A 10 10.97 46.21 -2.08
C CYS A 10 10.28 44.85 -2.25
N LEU A 11 9.07 44.70 -2.77
CA LEU A 11 7.93 45.58 -3.01
C LEU A 11 6.82 44.60 -3.42
N ALA A 12 5.60 44.82 -2.93
CA ALA A 12 4.45 44.03 -3.29
C ALA A 12 4.22 43.98 -4.82
N MET A 13 4.02 42.78 -5.34
CA MET A 13 3.36 42.50 -6.63
C MET A 13 2.18 41.59 -6.28
N LEU A 14 1.01 42.18 -5.99
CA LEU A 14 -0.13 42.27 -6.91
C LEU A 14 -0.43 40.97 -7.68
N GLY A 15 -1.57 40.37 -7.33
CA GLY A 15 -2.22 39.31 -8.09
C GLY A 15 -3.59 39.03 -7.49
N GLY A 16 -4.51 39.98 -7.65
CA GLY A 16 -5.91 39.78 -7.31
C GLY A 16 -6.56 38.74 -8.22
N CYS A 17 -7.48 37.96 -7.66
CA CYS A 17 -8.52 37.29 -8.43
C CYS A 17 -9.82 37.38 -7.63
N ALA A 18 -10.53 38.49 -7.80
CA ALA A 18 -11.97 38.51 -7.57
C ALA A 18 -12.61 37.88 -8.81
N SER A 19 -13.04 36.62 -8.71
CA SER A 19 -13.96 36.03 -9.66
C SER A 19 -15.24 35.71 -8.91
N SER A 20 -16.20 36.63 -8.99
CA SER A 20 -17.60 36.35 -8.74
C SER A 20 -18.08 35.42 -9.85
N SER A 21 -18.18 34.13 -9.55
CA SER A 21 -18.90 33.18 -10.40
C SER A 21 -20.05 32.62 -9.59
N ASP A 22 -21.21 33.26 -9.80
CA ASP A 22 -22.50 32.62 -9.67
C ASP A 22 -22.48 31.36 -10.55
N ALA A 23 -22.34 30.21 -9.90
CA ALA A 23 -22.46 28.92 -10.52
C ALA A 23 -23.16 28.02 -9.49
N ASN A 24 -24.49 28.03 -9.59
CA ASN A 24 -25.38 26.97 -9.15
C ASN A 24 -24.63 25.62 -9.04
N PRO A 25 -24.35 25.09 -7.83
CA PRO A 25 -23.72 23.79 -7.71
C PRO A 25 -24.76 22.75 -8.16
N LYS A 26 -24.70 22.40 -9.45
CA LYS A 26 -25.24 21.15 -9.94
C LYS A 26 -24.61 20.05 -9.07
N PRO A 27 -25.38 19.24 -8.33
CA PRO A 27 -24.83 18.10 -7.62
C PRO A 27 -24.31 17.15 -8.70
N THR A 28 -23.01 17.23 -8.95
CA THR A 28 -22.32 16.32 -9.84
C THR A 28 -22.09 15.09 -8.99
N ALA A 29 -22.78 14.01 -9.35
CA ALA A 29 -22.79 12.76 -8.62
C ALA A 29 -21.39 12.41 -8.10
N ASP A 30 -21.26 12.49 -6.78
CA ASP A 30 -20.11 12.06 -6.02
C ASP A 30 -19.80 10.60 -6.39
N ASN A 31 -18.84 10.42 -7.30
CA ASN A 31 -18.12 9.16 -7.46
C ASN A 31 -17.14 9.08 -6.29
N THR A 32 -17.68 9.08 -5.06
CA THR A 32 -16.90 8.94 -3.84
C THR A 32 -16.25 7.58 -3.88
N THR A 33 -15.03 7.54 -4.40
CA THR A 33 -14.16 6.38 -4.27
C THR A 33 -14.00 6.16 -2.77
N THR A 34 -14.67 5.14 -2.25
CA THR A 34 -14.66 4.86 -0.82
C THR A 34 -13.22 4.63 -0.38
N VAL A 35 -12.71 5.58 0.40
CA VAL A 35 -11.39 5.48 0.99
C VAL A 35 -11.52 4.70 2.29
N ILE A 36 -10.74 3.63 2.42
CA ILE A 36 -10.75 2.74 3.59
C ILE A 36 -9.40 2.79 4.30
N ARG A 37 -9.44 2.59 5.62
CA ARG A 37 -8.25 2.46 6.46
C ARG A 37 -8.08 1.01 6.88
N VAL A 38 -6.87 0.48 6.72
CA VAL A 38 -6.55 -0.90 7.09
C VAL A 38 -5.16 -1.01 7.67
N LYS A 39 -4.94 -2.12 8.40
CA LYS A 39 -3.60 -2.60 8.77
C LYS A 39 -3.12 -3.59 7.72
N VAL A 40 -1.90 -3.41 7.23
CA VAL A 40 -1.22 -4.36 6.35
C VAL A 40 0.07 -4.81 6.99
N LEU A 41 0.31 -6.12 6.96
CA LEU A 41 1.57 -6.73 7.35
C LEU A 41 2.52 -6.72 6.16
N GLY A 42 3.76 -6.30 6.40
CA GLY A 42 4.88 -6.48 5.49
C GLY A 42 5.31 -7.94 5.41
N THR A 43 6.36 -8.20 4.63
CA THR A 43 6.98 -9.51 4.52
C THR A 43 8.28 -9.59 5.32
N LYS A 44 8.85 -10.81 5.43
CA LYS A 44 10.19 -11.01 6.01
C LYS A 44 11.32 -10.89 4.96
N MET A 45 10.98 -10.62 3.70
CA MET A 45 11.94 -10.49 2.60
C MET A 45 12.61 -9.11 2.62
N GLN A 46 13.83 -9.01 2.07
CA GLN A 46 14.53 -7.74 1.90
C GLN A 46 15.00 -7.53 0.44
N PRO A 47 14.69 -6.38 -0.18
CA PRO A 47 13.77 -5.34 0.32
C PRO A 47 12.33 -5.88 0.44
N ASP A 48 11.55 -5.38 1.39
CA ASP A 48 10.17 -5.84 1.56
C ASP A 48 9.31 -5.36 0.37
N PRO A 49 8.76 -6.25 -0.47
CA PRO A 49 7.91 -5.87 -1.60
C PRO A 49 6.66 -5.11 -1.15
N VAL A 50 6.11 -5.40 0.03
CA VAL A 50 4.94 -4.69 0.56
C VAL A 50 5.33 -3.25 0.91
N GLU A 51 6.42 -3.07 1.66
CA GLU A 51 6.92 -1.74 1.99
C GLU A 51 7.24 -0.94 0.73
N THR A 52 7.97 -1.54 -0.21
CA THR A 52 8.35 -0.91 -1.47
C THR A 52 7.11 -0.40 -2.20
N ARG A 53 6.06 -1.25 -2.31
CA ARG A 53 4.84 -0.86 -3.01
C ARG A 53 4.05 0.22 -2.28
N ILE A 54 3.98 0.16 -0.95
CA ILE A 54 3.35 1.21 -0.13
C ILE A 54 4.04 2.56 -0.38
N ARG A 55 5.37 2.60 -0.40
CA ARG A 55 6.13 3.84 -0.63
C ARG A 55 5.92 4.41 -2.03
N GLU A 56 5.84 3.57 -3.05
CA GLU A 56 5.52 3.99 -4.42
C GLU A 56 4.12 4.61 -4.51
N LEU A 57 3.12 3.93 -3.95
CA LEU A 57 1.73 4.39 -3.98
C LEU A 57 1.52 5.66 -3.14
N GLU A 58 2.29 5.83 -2.07
CA GLU A 58 2.32 7.05 -1.26
C GLU A 58 2.91 8.22 -2.07
N LYS A 59 4.03 8.00 -2.76
CA LYS A 59 4.65 9.01 -3.63
C LYS A 59 3.73 9.43 -4.78
N ASP A 60 2.94 8.50 -5.30
CA ASP A 60 1.94 8.73 -6.34
C ASP A 60 0.65 9.40 -5.83
N GLY A 61 0.50 9.59 -4.51
CA GLY A 61 -0.71 10.15 -3.90
C GLY A 61 -1.93 9.22 -3.93
N LYS A 62 -1.74 7.94 -4.23
CA LYS A 62 -2.83 6.93 -4.32
C LYS A 62 -3.17 6.31 -2.97
N LEU A 63 -2.24 6.37 -2.03
CA LEU A 63 -2.43 5.95 -0.65
C LEU A 63 -1.73 6.91 0.30
N LYS A 64 -2.14 6.91 1.57
CA LYS A 64 -1.50 7.64 2.66
C LYS A 64 -1.10 6.67 3.77
N VAL A 65 0.13 6.79 4.27
CA VAL A 65 0.58 6.05 5.45
C VAL A 65 0.28 6.88 6.71
N TRP A 66 -0.44 6.28 7.65
CA TRP A 66 -0.77 6.88 8.95
C TRP A 66 0.22 6.51 10.03
N GLY A 67 0.81 5.32 9.93
CA GLY A 67 1.77 4.84 10.90
C GLY A 67 2.47 3.58 10.43
N VAL A 68 3.67 3.39 10.95
CA VAL A 68 4.45 2.16 10.81
C VAL A 68 4.75 1.68 12.21
N ARG A 69 4.46 0.41 12.50
CA ARG A 69 4.89 -0.25 13.73
C ARG A 69 6.12 -1.07 13.43
N GLU A 70 7.16 -0.85 14.23
CA GLU A 70 8.42 -1.58 14.20
C GLU A 70 8.25 -2.98 14.80
N SER A 71 7.45 -3.81 14.12
CA SER A 71 7.31 -5.24 14.39
C SER A 71 8.06 -6.06 13.34
N TRP A 72 8.21 -7.37 13.57
CA TRP A 72 8.79 -8.29 12.58
C TRP A 72 7.79 -9.39 12.19
N PRO A 73 7.19 -9.34 11.00
CA PRO A 73 7.33 -8.32 9.95
C PRO A 73 6.67 -6.97 10.31
N LEU A 74 7.02 -5.91 9.56
CA LEU A 74 6.50 -4.56 9.78
C LEU A 74 4.98 -4.51 9.66
N GLN A 75 4.33 -3.59 10.38
CA GLN A 75 2.90 -3.33 10.22
C GLN A 75 2.67 -1.89 9.79
N PHE A 76 1.86 -1.71 8.76
CA PHE A 76 1.53 -0.41 8.18
C PHE A 76 0.04 -0.10 8.40
N ASP A 77 -0.23 1.04 8.99
CA ASP A 77 -1.56 1.64 9.02
C ASP A 77 -1.70 2.52 7.77
N ILE A 78 -2.53 2.11 6.82
CA ILE A 78 -2.65 2.76 5.50
C ILE A 78 -4.08 3.13 5.17
N GLU A 79 -4.25 4.21 4.41
CA GLU A 79 -5.51 4.70 3.88
C GLU A 79 -5.44 4.82 2.36
N GLY A 80 -6.44 4.32 1.66
CA GLY A 80 -6.50 4.41 0.21
C GLY A 80 -7.80 3.86 -0.36
N SER A 81 -7.90 3.88 -1.68
CA SER A 81 -9.04 3.26 -2.37
C SER A 81 -9.02 1.72 -2.17
N ALA A 82 -10.21 1.10 -2.14
CA ALA A 82 -10.33 -0.36 -2.07
C ALA A 82 -9.42 -1.13 -3.07
N PRO A 83 -9.31 -0.77 -4.37
CA PRO A 83 -8.43 -1.47 -5.28
C PRO A 83 -6.94 -1.28 -4.96
N THR A 84 -6.52 -0.09 -4.52
CA THR A 84 -5.15 0.17 -4.10
C THR A 84 -4.77 -0.66 -2.86
N ILE A 85 -5.70 -0.77 -1.90
CA ILE A 85 -5.49 -1.59 -0.70
C ILE A 85 -5.40 -3.08 -1.06
N ALA A 86 -6.28 -3.57 -1.94
CA ALA A 86 -6.27 -4.96 -2.37
C ALA A 86 -4.96 -5.33 -3.09
N GLU A 87 -4.41 -4.40 -3.88
CA GLU A 87 -3.12 -4.56 -4.55
C GLU A 87 -1.99 -4.80 -3.54
N VAL A 88 -1.87 -3.94 -2.52
CA VAL A 88 -0.83 -4.06 -1.49
C VAL A 88 -1.00 -5.36 -0.69
N GLN A 89 -2.24 -5.70 -0.30
CA GLN A 89 -2.53 -6.94 0.43
C GLN A 89 -2.21 -8.21 -0.38
N GLY A 90 -2.26 -8.13 -1.72
CA GLY A 90 -1.89 -9.22 -2.61
C GLY A 90 -0.42 -9.63 -2.49
N LEU A 91 0.47 -8.70 -2.15
CA LEU A 91 1.92 -8.94 -2.05
C LEU A 91 2.32 -9.76 -0.82
N ASN A 92 1.51 -9.70 0.25
CA ASN A 92 1.75 -10.46 1.48
C ASN A 92 1.23 -11.92 1.39
N LYS A 93 0.61 -12.33 0.28
CA LYS A 93 0.18 -13.72 0.08
C LYS A 93 1.31 -14.66 -0.34
N THR A 94 2.57 -14.27 -0.12
CA THR A 94 3.70 -15.17 -0.31
C THR A 94 3.61 -16.25 0.78
N PRO A 95 3.46 -17.53 0.43
CA PRO A 95 3.26 -18.57 1.42
C PRO A 95 4.49 -18.69 2.31
N ASP A 96 4.35 -18.34 3.59
CA ASP A 96 5.35 -18.55 4.66
C ASP A 96 5.64 -20.04 4.91
N HIS A 97 4.98 -20.95 4.18
CA HIS A 97 5.37 -22.34 4.09
C HIS A 97 6.29 -22.53 2.88
N PRO A 98 7.58 -22.89 3.05
CA PRO A 98 8.21 -23.66 2.00
C PRO A 98 7.28 -24.85 1.75
N ALA A 99 6.96 -25.15 0.50
CA ALA A 99 6.37 -26.43 0.14
C ALA A 99 7.30 -27.50 0.71
N VAL A 100 6.98 -27.97 1.93
CA VAL A 100 7.73 -29.00 2.62
C VAL A 100 7.52 -30.23 1.77
N SER A 101 8.54 -30.55 0.99
CA SER A 101 8.61 -31.78 0.24
C SER A 101 8.81 -32.88 1.26
N GLU A 102 7.73 -33.34 1.87
CA GLU A 102 7.80 -34.50 2.74
C GLU A 102 7.95 -35.73 1.87
N LEU A 103 8.96 -36.55 2.17
CA LEU A 103 9.30 -37.73 1.41
C LEU A 103 8.53 -38.92 2.02
N VAL A 104 7.22 -38.93 1.79
CA VAL A 104 6.33 -40.01 2.28
C VAL A 104 6.50 -41.21 1.34
N HIS A 105 7.03 -42.32 1.86
CA HIS A 105 7.23 -43.58 1.12
C HIS A 105 8.05 -43.47 -0.19
N GLY A 106 9.07 -42.62 -0.24
CA GLY A 106 9.92 -42.49 -1.44
C GLY A 106 9.36 -41.59 -2.55
N ARG A 107 8.20 -40.93 -2.34
CA ARG A 107 7.60 -39.99 -3.30
C ARG A 107 7.60 -38.57 -2.76
N LYS A 108 7.91 -37.60 -3.65
CA LYS A 108 7.87 -36.16 -3.36
C LYS A 108 6.43 -35.69 -3.48
N VAL A 109 5.82 -35.35 -2.35
CA VAL A 109 4.45 -34.85 -2.27
C VAL A 109 4.45 -33.38 -1.90
N TYR A 110 3.53 -32.65 -2.53
CA TYR A 110 3.38 -31.21 -2.42
C TYR A 110 2.06 -30.92 -1.72
N TRP A 111 2.14 -30.10 -0.67
CA TRP A 111 0.95 -29.63 0.04
C TRP A 111 0.44 -28.34 -0.57
N ASP A 112 -0.82 -28.35 -1.01
CA ASP A 112 -1.51 -27.16 -1.47
C ASP A 112 -2.25 -26.51 -0.29
N GLY A 113 -1.71 -25.39 0.20
CA GLY A 113 -2.26 -24.65 1.34
C GLY A 113 -3.57 -23.89 1.04
N HIS A 114 -3.99 -23.80 -0.21
CA HIS A 114 -5.27 -23.18 -0.59
C HIS A 114 -6.43 -24.17 -0.50
N THR A 115 -6.18 -25.43 -0.81
CA THR A 115 -7.20 -26.48 -0.88
C THR A 115 -7.14 -27.48 0.28
N GLY A 116 -6.04 -27.49 1.05
CA GLY A 116 -5.79 -28.49 2.08
C GLY A 116 -5.59 -29.89 1.50
N LYS A 117 -5.27 -29.99 0.20
CA LYS A 117 -5.06 -31.27 -0.49
C LYS A 117 -3.59 -31.53 -0.73
N GLN A 118 -3.22 -32.80 -0.63
CA GLN A 118 -1.91 -33.30 -1.01
C GLN A 118 -1.92 -33.68 -2.48
N THR A 119 -0.95 -33.16 -3.24
CA THR A 119 -0.77 -33.45 -4.66
C THR A 119 0.59 -34.06 -4.89
N ASP A 120 0.67 -35.04 -5.78
CA ASP A 120 1.97 -35.55 -6.24
C ASP A 120 2.50 -34.72 -7.42
N ARG A 121 3.72 -35.04 -7.87
CA ARG A 121 4.36 -34.36 -9.01
C ARG A 121 3.54 -34.44 -10.31
N ALA A 122 2.55 -35.33 -10.41
CA ALA A 122 1.67 -35.49 -11.56
C ALA A 122 0.33 -34.73 -11.42
N GLY A 123 0.12 -34.00 -10.31
CA GLY A 123 -1.13 -33.28 -10.06
C GLY A 123 -2.30 -34.19 -9.68
N VAL A 124 -2.04 -35.45 -9.32
CA VAL A 124 -3.08 -36.39 -8.92
C VAL A 124 -3.44 -36.13 -7.46
N SER A 125 -4.66 -35.65 -7.24
CA SER A 125 -5.24 -35.49 -5.91
C SER A 125 -5.60 -36.87 -5.36
N HIS A 126 -5.05 -37.23 -4.21
CA HIS A 126 -5.53 -38.41 -3.47
C HIS A 126 -6.53 -37.91 -2.41
N ASP A 127 -7.78 -38.33 -2.51
CA ASP A 127 -8.71 -38.25 -1.38
C ASP A 127 -8.23 -39.26 -0.33
N SER A 128 -8.05 -38.77 0.90
CA SER A 128 -7.77 -39.62 2.07
C SER A 128 -9.05 -40.22 2.62
#